data_AF-A0A957R3E6-F1
#
_entry.id   AF-A0A957R3E6-F1
#
_cell.length_a   1.000
_cell.length_b   1.000
_cell.length_c   1.000
_cell.angle_alpha   90.00
_cell.angle_beta   90.00
_cell.angle_gamma   90.00
#
_symmetry.space_group_name_H-M   'P 1'
#
loop_
_entity.id
_entity.type
_entity.pdbx_description
1 polymer ?
#
loop_
_entity_poly.entity_id
_entity_poly.type
_entity_poly.pdbx_seq_one_letter_code
_entity_poly.pdbx_strand_id
1 'polypeptide(L)'
;MGFLKKLFGGGGEQKYEDKTGIYLYVRSKRGAYVKVRADKQHDLNRSDNGYIWHKTIVDSKYFTRMQATVYFDNNFNITSSELDGGEFISEADYEAGIAAEKS
;
A
#
# COMPACT_ATOMS: atom_id res chain seq x y z
N MET A 1 17.90 -38.33 2.47
CA MET A 1 18.00 -37.16 1.56
C MET A 1 16.63 -36.90 0.92
N GLY A 2 15.77 -36.10 1.53
CA GLY A 2 14.40 -35.92 0.98
C GLY A 2 13.56 -34.79 1.59
N PHE A 3 13.96 -34.24 2.74
CA PHE A 3 13.21 -33.16 3.39
C PHE A 3 13.40 -31.78 2.75
N LEU A 4 14.55 -31.51 2.12
CA LEU A 4 14.83 -30.20 1.49
C LEU A 4 14.13 -30.00 0.13
N LYS A 5 13.70 -31.09 -0.53
CA LYS A 5 13.00 -30.99 -1.82
C LYS A 5 11.52 -30.60 -1.69
N LYS A 6 10.94 -30.72 -0.48
CA LYS A 6 9.55 -30.35 -0.20
C LYS A 6 9.38 -28.88 0.21
N LEU A 7 10.47 -28.18 0.51
CA LEU A 7 10.44 -26.73 0.79
C LEU A 7 10.62 -25.86 -0.47
N PHE A 8 11.06 -26.45 -1.58
CA PHE A 8 11.21 -25.81 -2.89
C PHE A 8 10.27 -26.44 -3.95
N GLY A 9 9.31 -27.25 -3.51
CA GLY A 9 8.39 -27.99 -4.36
C GLY A 9 7.24 -27.10 -4.83
N GLY A 10 7.38 -26.62 -6.07
CA GLY A 10 6.38 -25.89 -6.84
C GLY A 10 4.95 -26.42 -6.64
N GLY A 11 4.15 -25.53 -6.07
CA GLY A 11 2.73 -25.71 -5.79
C GLY A 11 2.23 -24.45 -5.11
N GLY A 12 2.72 -23.28 -5.57
CA GLY A 12 2.15 -22.03 -5.11
C GLY A 12 0.69 -22.04 -5.52
N GLU A 13 -0.21 -22.07 -4.55
CA GLU A 13 -1.56 -21.52 -4.75
C GLU A 13 -1.37 -20.25 -5.57
N GLN A 14 -2.03 -20.16 -6.72
CA GLN A 14 -2.07 -18.91 -7.47
C GLN A 14 -2.70 -17.89 -6.52
N LYS A 15 -1.83 -17.14 -5.82
CA LYS A 15 -2.25 -16.03 -4.98
C LYS A 15 -3.11 -15.17 -5.87
N TYR A 16 -4.35 -14.99 -5.47
CA TYR A 16 -5.28 -14.13 -6.18
C TYR A 16 -4.62 -12.76 -6.36
N GLU A 17 -4.34 -12.40 -7.61
CA GLU A 17 -3.78 -11.10 -7.96
C GLU A 17 -4.94 -10.12 -8.06
N ASP A 18 -5.00 -9.16 -7.13
CA ASP A 18 -6.01 -8.10 -7.18
C ASP A 18 -5.71 -7.17 -8.36
N LYS A 19 -6.39 -7.40 -9.48
CA LYS A 19 -6.21 -6.64 -10.72
C LYS A 19 -6.71 -5.20 -10.61
N THR A 20 -7.65 -4.93 -9.69
CA THR A 20 -8.32 -3.61 -9.56
C THR A 20 -7.78 -2.78 -8.40
N GLY A 21 -7.13 -3.40 -7.42
CA GLY A 21 -6.52 -2.72 -6.29
C GLY A 21 -5.18 -2.06 -6.62
N ILE A 22 -4.96 -0.88 -6.05
CA ILE A 22 -3.66 -0.24 -5.88
C ILE A 22 -3.40 -0.20 -4.37
N TYR A 23 -2.26 -0.72 -3.94
CA TYR A 23 -1.87 -0.70 -2.54
C TYR A 23 -0.87 0.41 -2.27
N LEU A 24 -1.17 1.24 -1.28
CA LEU A 24 -0.33 2.32 -0.81
C LEU A 24 0.04 2.05 0.65
N TYR A 25 1.30 2.27 0.96
CA TYR A 25 1.87 2.02 2.28
C TYR A 25 2.32 3.34 2.88
N VAL A 26 1.90 3.61 4.12
CA VAL A 26 2.22 4.85 4.81
C VAL A 26 2.70 4.57 6.23
N ARG A 27 3.62 5.42 6.69
CA ARG A 27 3.99 5.52 8.11
C ARG A 27 3.48 6.84 8.65
N SER A 28 2.66 6.80 9.69
CA SER A 28 2.21 8.02 10.36
C SER A 28 3.37 8.68 11.09
N LYS A 29 3.28 9.99 11.35
CA LYS A 29 4.30 10.74 12.10
C LYS A 29 4.56 10.17 13.51
N ARG A 30 3.60 9.43 14.07
CA ARG A 30 3.72 8.77 15.38
C ARG A 30 4.27 7.34 15.28
N GLY A 31 4.58 6.86 14.07
CA GLY A 31 5.22 5.57 13.83
C GLY A 31 4.25 4.41 13.59
N ALA A 32 2.96 4.65 13.35
CA ALA A 32 2.04 3.58 12.98
C ALA A 32 2.16 3.25 11.49
N TYR A 33 2.21 1.96 11.15
CA TYR A 33 2.25 1.47 9.78
C TYR A 33 0.84 1.18 9.29
N VAL A 34 0.47 1.72 8.11
CA VAL A 34 -0.87 1.54 7.52
C VAL A 34 -0.75 1.10 6.07
N LYS A 35 -1.48 0.04 5.73
CA LYS A 35 -1.71 -0.41 4.35
C LYS A 35 -3.09 0.06 3.91
N VAL A 36 -3.16 0.78 2.80
CA VAL A 36 -4.41 1.29 2.22
C VAL A 36 -4.60 0.71 0.83
N ARG A 37 -5.82 0.26 0.53
CA ARG A 37 -6.23 -0.16 -0.81
C ARG A 37 -7.04 0.98 -1.45
N ALA A 38 -6.66 1.38 -2.65
CA ALA A 38 -7.47 2.20 -3.54
C ALA A 38 -8.00 1.34 -4.69
N ASP A 39 -9.29 1.42 -4.99
CA ASP A 39 -9.88 0.76 -6.14
C ASP A 39 -9.79 1.63 -7.40
N LYS A 40 -9.23 1.09 -8.49
CA LYS A 40 -9.07 1.80 -9.77
C LYS A 40 -10.39 2.32 -10.34
N GLN A 41 -11.52 1.67 -10.06
CA GLN A 41 -12.81 2.01 -10.65
C GLN A 41 -13.64 2.96 -9.79
N HIS A 42 -13.37 3.01 -8.48
CA HIS A 42 -14.28 3.66 -7.53
C HIS A 42 -13.62 4.69 -6.62
N ASP A 43 -12.32 4.59 -6.32
CA ASP A 43 -11.64 5.52 -5.44
C ASP A 43 -10.92 6.67 -6.19
N LEU A 44 -10.65 6.48 -7.49
CA LEU A 44 -9.88 7.42 -8.29
C LEU A 44 -10.77 8.42 -9.02
N ASN A 45 -10.40 9.70 -8.97
CA ASN A 45 -11.04 10.76 -9.76
C ASN A 45 -10.26 10.98 -11.06
N ARG A 46 -10.97 11.13 -12.18
CA ARG A 46 -10.35 11.46 -13.48
C ARG A 46 -9.81 12.89 -13.43
N SER A 47 -8.63 13.09 -14.03
CA SER A 47 -8.01 14.40 -14.25
C SER A 47 -7.53 14.49 -15.70
N ASP A 48 -7.11 15.67 -16.17
CA ASP A 48 -6.72 15.93 -17.56
C ASP A 48 -5.63 14.97 -18.05
N ASN A 49 -4.67 14.61 -17.17
CA ASN A 49 -3.50 13.80 -17.52
C ASN A 49 -3.46 12.43 -16.82
N GLY A 50 -4.59 11.93 -16.31
CA GLY A 50 -4.66 10.63 -15.65
C GLY A 50 -5.69 10.60 -14.53
N TYR A 51 -5.24 10.27 -13.31
CA TYR A 51 -6.13 10.12 -12.16
C TYR A 51 -5.55 10.75 -10.90
N ILE A 52 -6.44 11.14 -9.99
CA ILE A 52 -6.09 11.68 -8.69
C ILE A 52 -6.85 10.89 -7.62
N TRP A 53 -6.12 10.45 -6.60
CA TRP A 53 -6.68 9.83 -5.41
C TRP A 53 -6.54 10.79 -4.23
N HIS A 54 -7.66 11.15 -3.62
CA HIS A 54 -7.70 11.93 -2.39
C HIS A 54 -8.31 11.07 -1.29
N LYS A 55 -7.58 10.88 -0.20
CA LYS A 55 -8.06 10.06 0.91
C LYS A 55 -7.60 10.63 2.24
N THR A 56 -8.51 10.62 3.20
CA THR A 56 -8.16 10.74 4.60
C THR A 56 -7.87 9.33 5.15
N ILE A 57 -6.64 9.12 5.61
CA ILE A 57 -6.21 7.88 6.23
C ILE A 57 -6.19 8.10 7.75
N VAL A 58 -6.71 7.15 8.50
CA VAL A 58 -6.66 7.17 9.97
C VAL A 58 -6.00 5.88 10.45
N ASP A 59 -4.89 6.00 11.17
CA ASP A 59 -4.22 4.83 11.73
C ASP A 59 -4.99 4.28 12.94
N SER A 60 -4.87 2.97 13.21
CA SER A 60 -5.61 2.30 14.29
C SER A 60 -4.92 2.35 15.65
N LYS A 61 -3.66 2.79 15.73
CA LYS A 61 -2.83 2.72 16.96
C LYS A 61 -2.88 4.02 17.75
N TYR A 62 -2.77 5.14 17.06
CA TYR A 62 -2.70 6.50 17.58
C TYR A 62 -3.83 7.40 17.07
N PHE A 63 -4.66 6.91 16.13
CA PHE A 63 -5.74 7.67 15.50
C PHE A 63 -5.26 8.95 14.82
N THR A 64 -4.02 8.93 14.31
CA THR A 64 -3.47 10.06 13.54
C THR A 64 -4.21 10.14 12.23
N ARG A 65 -4.74 11.33 11.93
CA ARG A 65 -5.36 11.62 10.64
C ARG A 65 -4.31 12.13 9.66
N MET A 66 -4.24 11.49 8.51
CA MET A 66 -3.31 11.82 7.42
C MET A 66 -4.11 12.16 6.17
N GLN A 67 -3.71 13.21 5.46
CA GLN A 67 -4.37 13.62 4.21
C GLN A 67 -3.47 13.25 3.04
N ALA A 68 -3.90 12.27 2.25
CA ALA A 68 -3.17 11.76 1.11
C ALA A 68 -3.74 12.33 -0.19
N THR A 69 -2.85 12.80 -1.06
CA THR A 69 -3.12 13.11 -2.46
C THR A 69 -2.10 12.37 -3.32
N VAL A 70 -2.57 11.49 -4.20
CA VAL A 70 -1.70 10.74 -5.11
C VAL A 70 -2.16 10.96 -6.55
N TYR A 71 -1.21 11.29 -7.41
CA TYR A 71 -1.42 11.50 -8.84
C TYR A 71 -0.93 10.28 -9.60
N PHE A 72 -1.73 9.86 -10.57
CA PHE A 72 -1.44 8.72 -11.42
C PHE A 72 -1.49 9.12 -12.90
N ASP A 73 -0.70 8.45 -13.72
CA ASP A 73 -0.84 8.49 -15.19
C ASP A 73 -2.04 7.66 -15.67
N ASN A 74 -2.26 7.61 -16.99
CA ASN A 74 -3.34 6.81 -17.58
C ASN A 74 -3.20 5.29 -17.37
N ASN A 75 -2.01 4.81 -17.03
CA ASN A 75 -1.71 3.40 -16.76
C ASN A 75 -1.71 3.07 -15.26
N PHE A 76 -2.15 4.01 -14.41
CA PHE A 76 -2.15 3.90 -12.95
C PHE A 76 -0.76 3.84 -12.29
N ASN A 77 0.29 4.32 -12.96
CA ASN A 77 1.59 4.52 -12.33
C ASN A 77 1.57 5.82 -11.52
N ILE A 78 2.13 5.80 -10.31
CA ILE A 78 2.25 7.00 -9.47
C ILE A 78 3.22 7.98 -10.14
N THR A 79 2.78 9.22 -10.36
CA THR A 79 3.60 10.30 -10.90
C THR A 79 4.00 11.33 -9.84
N SER A 80 3.16 11.52 -8.82
CA SER A 80 3.42 12.36 -7.67
C SER A 80 2.59 11.92 -6.48
N SER A 81 3.07 12.16 -5.26
CA SER A 81 2.38 11.81 -4.03
C SER A 81 2.69 12.81 -2.92
N GLU A 82 1.65 13.25 -2.24
CA GLU A 82 1.73 14.14 -1.08
C GLU A 82 0.96 13.51 0.07
N LEU A 83 1.54 13.58 1.27
CA LEU A 83 0.92 13.09 2.49
C LEU A 83 1.20 14.06 3.62
N ASP A 84 0.13 14.64 4.18
CA ASP A 84 0.22 15.35 5.45
C ASP A 84 0.04 14.37 6.62
N GLY A 85 0.79 14.57 7.70
CA GLY A 85 0.72 13.76 8.92
C GLY A 85 1.50 12.44 8.89
N GLY A 86 2.31 12.19 7.86
CA GLY A 86 3.11 10.98 7.73
C GLY A 86 4.01 11.00 6.49
N GLU A 87 4.45 9.83 6.06
CA GLU A 87 5.17 9.63 4.80
C GLU A 87 4.71 8.36 4.08
N PHE A 88 4.82 8.35 2.75
CA PHE A 88 4.71 7.11 1.97
C PHE A 88 5.98 6.27 2.15
N ILE A 89 5.81 4.97 2.27
CA ILE A 89 6.90 4.00 2.43
C ILE A 89 6.76 2.87 1.40
N SER A 90 7.81 2.07 1.23
CA SER A 90 7.72 0.88 0.38
C SER A 90 6.93 -0.25 1.06
N GLU A 91 6.46 -1.21 0.26
CA GLU A 91 5.87 -2.44 0.79
C GLU A 91 6.85 -3.19 1.70
N ALA A 92 8.12 -3.26 1.31
CA ALA A 92 9.17 -3.91 2.09
C ALA A 92 9.37 -3.25 3.46
N ASP A 93 9.38 -1.91 3.52
CA ASP A 93 9.49 -1.18 4.78
C ASP A 93 8.28 -1.39 5.68
N TYR A 94 7.08 -1.43 5.08
CA TYR A 94 5.86 -1.74 5.80
C TYR A 94 5.92 -3.14 6.42
N GLU A 95 6.27 -4.15 5.63
CA GLU A 95 6.37 -5.54 6.09
C GLU A 95 7.43 -5.69 7.19
N ALA A 96 8.59 -5.07 7.03
CA ALA A 96 9.65 -5.06 8.04
C ALA A 96 9.21 -4.38 9.33
N GLY A 97 8.52 -3.24 9.24
CA GLY A 97 7.98 -2.51 10.38
C GLY A 97 6.95 -3.33 11.16
N ILE A 98 5.99 -3.94 10.45
CA ILE A 98 4.97 -4.81 11.05
C ILE A 98 5.57 -6.06 11.68
N ALA A 99 6.60 -6.66 11.07
CA ALA A 99 7.28 -7.82 11.63
C ALA A 99 8.01 -7.46 12.94
N ALA A 100 8.68 -6.31 13.00
CA ALA A 100 9.38 -5.82 14.18
C ALA A 100 8.43 -5.43 15.34
N GLU A 101 7.18 -5.02 15.05
CA GLU A 101 6.19 -4.76 16.11
C GLU A 101 5.62 -6.03 16.75
N LYS A 102 5.73 -7.18 16.06
CA LYS A 102 5.18 -8.47 16.53
C LYS A 102 6.20 -9.34 17.26
N SER A 103 7.49 -9.02 17.16
CA SER A 103 8.58 -9.69 17.87
C SER A 103 8.74 -9.15 19.29
#